data_AF-F0SBH2-F1
#
_entry.id   AF-F0SBH2-F1
#
_cell.length_a   1.000
_cell.length_b   1.000
_cell.length_c   1.000
_cell.angle_alpha   90.00
_cell.angle_beta   90.00
_cell.angle_gamma   90.00
#
_symmetry.space_group_name_H-M   'P 1'
#
loop_
_entity.id
_entity.type
_entity.pdbx_description
1 polymer ?
#
loop_
_entity_poly.entity_id
_entity_poly.type
_entity_poly.pdbx_seq_one_letter_code
_entity_poly.pdbx_strand_id
1 'polypeptide(L)' 'MNPKAFGMNLFFNGVNPKAFGMNLFFDGMNPKTFGMNLFFNGMNPKAFGMNIYAFGMNPLIKGVRLLCNNRSHYWLESQC' A
#
# COMPACT_ATOMS: atom_id res chain seq x y z
N MET A 1 -15.85 3.01 6.39
CA MET A 1 -15.14 3.77 7.46
C MET A 1 -13.74 4.12 6.96
N ASN A 2 -13.20 5.29 7.30
CA ASN A 2 -11.83 5.71 6.95
C ASN A 2 -10.97 5.70 8.23
N PRO A 3 -10.57 4.51 8.73
CA PRO A 3 -9.80 4.43 9.96
C PRO A 3 -8.43 5.06 9.75
N LYS A 4 -8.01 5.91 10.69
CA LYS A 4 -6.70 6.55 10.70
C LYS A 4 -5.92 6.02 11.91
N ALA A 5 -4.74 5.42 11.69
CA ALA A 5 -3.90 4.97 12.80
C ALA A 5 -2.40 5.22 12.57
N PHE A 6 -1.66 5.26 13.67
CA PHE A 6 -0.22 5.47 13.71
C PHE A 6 0.38 4.40 14.62
N GLY A 7 1.45 3.72 14.19
CA GLY A 7 2.05 2.67 15.01
C GLY A 7 3.05 1.80 14.28
N MET A 8 3.65 0.85 15.00
CA MET A 8 4.69 -0.02 14.44
C MET A 8 4.14 -1.24 13.71
N ASN A 9 3.01 -1.80 14.14
CA ASN A 9 2.41 -2.99 13.56
C ASN A 9 0.91 -2.78 13.44
N LEU A 10 0.43 -2.48 12.24
CA LEU A 10 -1.00 -2.23 12.02
C LEU A 10 -1.54 -3.14 10.93
N PHE A 11 -2.74 -3.64 11.16
CA PHE A 11 -3.50 -4.43 10.21
C PHE A 11 -4.83 -3.72 9.94
N PHE A 12 -5.17 -3.55 8.67
CA PHE A 12 -6.44 -2.98 8.26
C PHE A 12 -7.12 -3.89 7.27
N ASN A 13 -8.40 -4.14 7.51
CA ASN A 13 -9.30 -4.74 6.53
C ASN A 13 -10.39 -3.71 6.17
N GLY A 14 -10.56 -3.43 4.89
CA GLY A 14 -11.67 -2.64 4.37
C GLY A 14 -11.27 -1.56 3.38
N VAL A 15 -12.06 -0.48 3.35
CA VAL A 15 -12.02 0.52 2.28
C VAL A 15 -11.48 1.86 2.81
N ASN A 16 -10.55 2.46 2.09
CA ASN A 16 -9.93 3.76 2.40
C ASN A 16 -9.25 3.87 3.78
N PRO A 17 -8.50 2.88 4.30
CA PRO A 17 -7.76 3.07 5.55
C PRO A 17 -6.57 4.02 5.33
N LYS A 18 -6.23 4.78 6.38
CA LYS A 18 -5.07 5.67 6.43
C LYS A 18 -4.13 5.25 7.53
N ALA A 19 -2.87 4.96 7.23
CA ALA A 19 -1.91 4.66 8.29
C ALA A 19 -0.49 5.12 8.04
N PHE A 20 0.21 5.38 9.14
CA PHE A 20 1.59 5.81 9.15
C PHE A 20 2.36 4.93 10.15
N GLY A 21 3.46 4.30 9.72
CA GLY A 21 4.09 3.31 10.59
C GLY A 21 5.22 2.51 9.98
N MET A 22 5.63 1.46 10.69
CA MET A 22 6.83 0.69 10.33
C MET A 22 6.50 -0.62 9.62
N ASN A 23 5.50 -1.38 10.08
CA ASN A 23 4.98 -2.59 9.46
C ASN A 23 3.46 -2.47 9.32
N LEU A 24 3.01 -2.26 8.09
CA LEU A 24 1.59 -2.04 7.81
C LEU A 24 1.08 -3.08 6.82
N PHE A 25 -0.02 -3.74 7.17
CA PHE A 25 -0.72 -4.69 6.31
C PHE A 25 -2.12 -4.17 6.00
N PHE A 26 -2.48 -4.22 4.73
CA PHE A 26 -3.78 -3.79 4.23
C PHE A 26 -4.41 -4.86 3.38
N ASP A 27 -5.62 -5.25 3.74
CA ASP A 27 -6.51 -6.06 2.92
C ASP A 27 -7.72 -5.21 2.51
N GLY A 28 -7.85 -4.90 1.22
CA GLY A 28 -9.00 -4.16 0.70
C GLY A 28 -8.65 -3.07 -0.30
N MET A 29 -9.38 -1.96 -0.26
CA MET A 29 -9.41 -0.99 -1.35
C MET A 29 -8.94 0.39 -0.93
N ASN A 30 -8.18 1.05 -1.81
CA ASN A 30 -7.73 2.44 -1.69
C ASN A 30 -7.00 2.81 -0.37
N PRO A 31 -6.13 1.95 0.20
CA PRO A 31 -5.35 2.33 1.38
C PRO A 31 -4.41 3.49 1.07
N LYS A 32 -4.24 4.42 2.01
CA LYS A 32 -3.32 5.56 1.92
C LYS A 32 -2.30 5.51 3.05
N THR A 33 -1.04 5.36 2.71
CA THR A 33 -0.05 4.92 3.71
C THR A 33 1.32 5.55 3.53
N PHE A 34 2.05 5.65 4.63
CA PHE A 34 3.44 6.05 4.65
C PHE A 34 4.20 5.19 5.67
N GLY A 35 5.32 4.59 5.29
CA GLY A 35 6.04 3.73 6.22
C GLY A 35 7.23 2.97 5.67
N MET A 36 7.82 2.09 6.49
CA MET A 36 9.02 1.34 6.09
C MET A 36 8.70 0.02 5.39
N ASN A 37 7.85 -0.83 5.97
CA ASN A 37 7.47 -2.14 5.44
C ASN A 37 5.95 -2.17 5.23
N LEU A 38 5.53 -2.15 3.98
CA LEU A 38 4.13 -2.02 3.60
C LEU A 38 3.71 -3.23 2.78
N PHE A 39 2.61 -3.86 3.15
CA PHE A 39 1.99 -4.93 2.41
C PHE A 39 0.55 -4.58 2.04
N PHE A 40 0.23 -4.67 0.76
CA PHE A 40 -1.10 -4.44 0.22
C PHE A 40 -1.63 -5.70 -0.45
N ASN A 41 -2.81 -6.13 -0.06
CA ASN A 41 -3.64 -7.09 -0.77
C ASN A 41 -4.93 -6.40 -1.19
N GLY A 42 -5.10 -6.14 -2.48
CA GLY A 42 -6.33 -5.55 -3.02
C GLY A 42 -6.08 -4.46 -4.05
N MET A 43 -6.90 -3.42 -4.08
CA MET A 43 -6.99 -2.51 -5.23
C MET A 43 -6.63 -1.07 -4.90
N ASN A 44 -5.96 -0.41 -5.84
CA ASN A 44 -5.59 1.00 -5.82
C ASN A 44 -4.83 1.47 -4.56
N PRO A 45 -3.85 0.72 -4.02
CA PRO A 45 -3.08 1.18 -2.87
C PRO A 45 -2.25 2.43 -3.21
N LYS A 46 -2.27 3.41 -2.32
CA LYS A 46 -1.42 4.61 -2.36
C LYS A 46 -0.43 4.55 -1.21
N ALA A 47 0.85 4.39 -1.51
CA ALA A 47 1.86 4.17 -0.50
C ALA A 47 3.14 4.94 -0.77
N PHE A 48 3.81 5.40 0.28
CA PHE A 48 5.17 5.91 0.21
C PHE A 48 6.05 5.23 1.26
N GLY A 49 7.22 4.73 0.89
CA GLY A 49 8.01 3.94 1.83
C GLY A 49 9.29 3.30 1.33
N MET A 50 9.89 2.44 2.15
CA MET A 50 11.16 1.77 1.81
C MET A 50 10.94 0.41 1.15
N ASN A 51 10.24 -0.52 1.79
CA ASN A 51 9.95 -1.87 1.33
C ASN A 51 8.44 -2.02 1.15
N ILE A 52 7.98 -2.15 -0.09
CA ILE A 52 6.56 -2.19 -0.39
C ILE A 52 6.26 -3.41 -1.26
N TYR A 53 5.30 -4.21 -0.78
CA TYR A 53 4.77 -5.37 -1.45
C TYR A 53 3.31 -5.10 -1.77
N ALA A 54 2.96 -5.11 -3.05
CA ALA A 54 1.59 -4.89 -3.50
C ALA A 54 1.11 -6.06 -4.34
N PHE A 55 0.08 -6.72 -3.85
CA PHE A 55 -0.63 -7.79 -4.51
C PHE A 55 -2.02 -7.28 -4.88
N GLY A 56 -2.30 -7.18 -6.18
CA GLY A 56 -3.56 -6.70 -6.70
C GLY A 56 -3.39 -5.56 -7.70
N MET A 57 -4.45 -4.80 -7.97
CA MET A 57 -4.56 -3.99 -9.18
C MET A 57 -4.30 -2.51 -8.96
N ASN A 58 -3.65 -1.88 -9.94
CA ASN A 58 -3.40 -0.44 -10.04
C ASN A 58 -2.78 0.20 -8.78
N PRO A 59 -1.68 -0.33 -8.22
CA PRO A 59 -0.92 0.37 -7.21
C PRO A 59 -0.49 1.76 -7.71
N LEU A 60 -0.39 2.71 -6.78
CA LEU A 60 0.27 3.99 -6.99
C LEU A 60 1.21 4.19 -5.80
N ILE A 61 2.39 3.61 -5.92
CA ILE A 61 3.29 3.38 -4.82
C ILE A 61 4.61 4.05 -5.12
N LYS A 62 5.21 4.66 -4.11
CA LYS A 62 6.52 5.29 -4.22
C LYS A 62 7.48 4.74 -3.17
N GLY A 63 8.68 4.31 -3.58
CA GLY A 63 9.64 3.76 -2.62
C GLY A 63 10.92 3.17 -3.19
N VAL A 64 11.80 2.71 -2.29
CA VAL A 64 13.15 2.24 -2.63
C VAL A 64 13.13 0.80 -3.16
N ARG A 65 12.38 -0.10 -2.52
CA ARG A 65 12.23 -1.51 -2.88
C ARG A 65 10.75 -1.83 -3.05
N LEU A 66 10.37 -2.12 -4.29
CA LEU A 66 8.98 -2.33 -4.69
C LEU A 66 8.82 -3.70 -5.33
N LEU A 67 7.83 -4.45 -4.86
CA LEU A 67 7.43 -5.74 -5.42
C LEU A 67 5.93 -5.70 -5.69
N CYS A 68 5.57 -5.68 -6.97
CA CYS A 68 4.19 -5.49 -7.38
C CYS A 68 3.79 -6.62 -8.31
N ASN A 69 2.87 -7.45 -7.84
CA ASN A 69 2.38 -8.58 -8.61
C ASN A 69 1.05 -8.16 -9.25
N ASN A 70 1.17 -7.52 -10.41
CA ASN A 70 0.05 -6.87 -11.08
C ASN A 70 -0.25 -7.56 -12.42
N ARG A 71 -1.52 -7.93 -12.66
CA ARG A 71 -1.99 -8.62 -13.88
C ARG A 71 -2.49 -7.68 -14.98
N SER A 72 -2.22 -6.37 -14.91
CA SER A 72 -2.70 -5.44 -15.94
C SER A 72 -1.68 -4.33 -16.17
N HIS A 73 -1.16 -4.29 -17.39
CA HIS A 73 -0.18 -3.33 -17.90
C HIS A 73 -0.79 -1.95 -18.17
N TYR A 74 0.13 -0.96 -18.28
CA TYR A 74 0.02 0.42 -18.78
C TYR A 74 -0.56 1.39 -17.73
N TRP A 75 0.18 2.34 -17.14
CA TRP A 75 1.04 3.36 -17.75
C TRP A 75 2.20 3.80 -16.84
N LEU A 76 3.28 4.27 -17.47
CA LEU A 76 4.46 4.86 -16.85
C LEU A 76 4.09 6.00 -15.89
N GLU A 77 4.46 5.87 -14.61
CA GLU A 77 5.31 6.86 -13.94
C GLU A 77 5.96 6.26 -12.67
N SER A 78 7.15 5.70 -12.89
CA SER A 78 8.29 5.60 -11.98
C SER A 78 8.28 4.58 -10.84
N GLN A 79 7.17 4.25 -10.20
CA GLN A 79 7.13 3.36 -9.03
C GLN A 79 5.73 2.75 -9.04
N CYS A 80 5.60 1.42 -8.91
CA CYS A 80 4.39 0.64 -9.29
C CYS A 80 3.06 1.39 -9.14
#